data_AF-A0A444JGS2-F1
#
_entry.id   AF-A0A444JGS2-F1
#
_cell.length_a   1.000
_cell.length_b   1.000
_cell.length_c   1.000
_cell.angle_alpha   90.00
_cell.angle_beta   90.00
_cell.angle_gamma   90.00
#
_symmetry.space_group_name_H-M   'P 1'
#
loop_
_entity.id
_entity.type
_entity.pdbx_description
1 polymer ?
#
loop_
_entity_poly.entity_id
_entity_poly.type
_entity_poly.pdbx_seq_one_letter_code
_entity_poly.pdbx_strand_id
1 'polypeptide(L)' 'GYSRTDMIVRDDEIFLLETNTIPGMTPTSLLPQAAAQAGLDFSALLDRLIALAME' A
#
# COMPACT_ATOMS: atom_id res chain seq x y z
N GLY A 1 -10.62 -0.66 4.08
CA GLY A 1 -10.11 0.27 3.04
C GLY A 1 -8.60 0.20 2.91
N TYR A 2 -7.99 0.95 1.99
CA TYR A 2 -6.53 0.98 1.77
C TYR A 2 -6.07 2.32 1.18
N SER A 3 -4.77 2.61 1.30
CA SER A 3 -4.09 3.74 0.65
C SER A 3 -2.59 3.48 0.55
N ARG A 4 -1.89 4.24 -0.29
CA ARG A 4 -0.42 4.40 -0.24
C ARG A 4 -0.13 5.83 0.19
N THR A 5 0.66 6.01 1.23
CA THR A 5 1.09 7.33 1.67
C THR A 5 2.58 7.48 1.41
N ASP A 6 2.93 8.46 0.59
CA ASP A 6 4.31 8.73 0.22
C ASP A 6 4.90 9.79 1.15
N MET A 7 6.13 9.54 1.60
CA MET A 7 6.82 10.36 2.57
C MET A 7 8.29 10.54 2.17
N ILE A 8 8.87 11.67 2.54
CA ILE A 8 10.32 11.90 2.52
C ILE A 8 10.79 11.95 3.97
N VAL A 9 11.89 11.26 4.25
CA VAL A 9 12.59 11.37 5.55
C VAL A 9 13.82 12.25 5.33
N ARG A 10 13.96 13.32 6.12
CA ARG A 10 15.16 14.15 6.16
C ARG A 10 15.56 14.35 7.61
N ASP A 11 16.79 13.97 7.94
CA ASP A 11 17.27 13.85 9.31
C ASP A 11 16.32 12.92 10.11
N ASP A 12 15.77 13.38 11.23
CA ASP A 12 14.77 12.65 12.03
C ASP A 12 13.32 13.13 11.79
N GLU A 13 13.08 13.90 10.73
CA GLU A 13 11.77 14.44 10.38
C GLU A 13 11.14 13.70 9.18
N ILE A 14 9.84 13.41 9.30
CA ILE A 14 9.03 12.79 8.24
C ILE A 14 8.15 13.86 7.59
N PHE A 15 8.29 14.01 6.28
CA PHE A 15 7.51 14.93 5.47
C PHE A 15 6.50 14.14 4.64
N LEU A 16 5.21 14.38 4.89
CA LEU A 16 4.12 13.82 4.09
C LEU A 16 4.10 14.49 2.71
N LEU A 17 4.14 13.69 1.64
CA LEU A 17 3.99 14.20 0.28
C LEU A 17 2.53 14.15 -0.16
N GLU A 18 1.99 12.94 -0.23
CA GLU A 18 0.63 12.69 -0.69
C GLU A 18 0.10 11.36 -0.14
N THR A 19 -1.23 11.23 -0.18
CA THR A 19 -1.91 9.96 0.07
C THR A 19 -2.73 9.59 -1.15
N ASN A 20 -2.36 8.49 -1.79
CA ASN A 20 -3.09 7.88 -2.89
C ASN A 20 -4.15 6.97 -2.28
N THR A 21 -5.43 7.35 -2.37
CA THR A 21 -6.54 6.55 -1.86
C THR A 21 -6.83 5.31 -2.71
N ILE A 22 -6.47 5.36 -4.00
CA ILE A 22 -6.49 4.20 -4.92
C ILE A 22 -5.13 4.17 -5.63
N PRO A 23 -4.08 3.61 -5.00
CA PRO A 23 -2.77 3.48 -5.63
C PRO A 23 -2.77 2.45 -6.77
N GLY A 24 -1.73 2.49 -7.60
CA GLY A 24 -1.50 1.50 -8.65
C GLY A 24 -1.40 0.07 -8.09
N MET A 25 -1.88 -0.89 -8.89
CA MET A 25 -1.95 -2.32 -8.56
C MET A 25 -1.30 -3.22 -9.62
N THR A 26 -0.38 -2.69 -10.43
CA THR A 26 0.40 -3.47 -11.40
C THR A 26 1.55 -4.23 -10.70
N PRO A 27 2.21 -5.20 -11.36
CA PRO A 27 3.35 -5.93 -10.77
C PRO A 27 4.52 -5.03 -10.32
N THR A 28 4.66 -3.85 -10.93
CA THR A 28 5.69 -2.85 -10.58
C THR A 28 5.19 -1.77 -9.63
N SER A 29 3.95 -1.87 -9.15
CA SER A 29 3.39 -0.90 -8.21
C SER A 29 3.87 -1.14 -6.78
N LEU A 30 4.07 -0.05 -6.04
CA LEU A 30 4.66 -0.08 -4.70
C LEU A 30 3.80 -0.81 -3.65
N LEU A 31 2.47 -0.68 -3.69
CA LEU A 31 1.60 -1.33 -2.71
C LEU A 31 1.63 -2.88 -2.84
N PRO A 32 1.46 -3.47 -4.05
CA PRO A 32 1.69 -4.91 -4.25
C PRO A 32 3.09 -5.39 -3.84
N GLN A 33 4.14 -4.63 -4.17
CA GLN A 33 5.52 -4.99 -3.82
C GLN A 33 5.75 -4.98 -2.30
N ALA A 34 5.24 -3.96 -1.60
CA ALA A 34 5.32 -3.87 -0.15
C ALA A 34 4.55 -5.02 0.53
N ALA A 35 3.35 -5.36 0.02
CA ALA A 35 2.57 -6.49 0.52
C ALA A 35 3.33 -7.81 0.35
N ALA A 36 3.94 -8.04 -0.81
CA ALA A 36 4.75 -9.24 -1.07
C ALA A 36 5.93 -9.38 -0.09
N GLN A 37 6.62 -8.27 0.20
CA GLN A 37 7.68 -8.26 1.22
C GLN A 37 7.16 -8.51 2.63
N ALA A 38 5.91 -8.12 2.92
CA ALA A 38 5.22 -8.44 4.17
C ALA A 38 4.64 -9.87 4.21
N GLY A 39 4.94 -10.71 3.21
CA GLY A 39 4.47 -12.10 3.14
C GLY A 39 3.05 -12.28 2.57
N LEU A 40 2.47 -11.22 1.99
CA LEU A 40 1.18 -11.27 1.31
C LEU A 40 1.41 -11.27 -0.20
N ASP A 41 1.21 -12.41 -0.85
CA ASP A 41 1.15 -12.42 -2.31
C ASP A 41 -0.03 -11.59 -2.83
N PHE A 42 -0.06 -11.36 -4.14
CA PHE A 42 -1.07 -10.48 -4.73
C PHE A 42 -2.51 -11.00 -4.53
N SER A 43 -2.71 -12.32 -4.56
CA SER A 43 -4.05 -12.90 -4.34
C SER A 43 -4.49 -12.68 -2.90
N ALA A 44 -3.62 -12.98 -1.93
CA ALA A 44 -3.87 -12.78 -0.51
C ALA A 44 -4.11 -11.31 -0.16
N LEU A 45 -3.40 -10.38 -0.82
CA LEU A 45 -3.66 -8.95 -0.70
C LEU A 45 -5.10 -8.61 -1.16
N LEU A 46 -5.51 -9.09 -2.33
CA LEU A 46 -6.85 -8.82 -2.87
C LEU A 46 -7.95 -9.41 -1.98
N ASP A 47 -7.78 -10.65 -1.51
CA ASP A 47 -8.74 -11.29 -0.60
C ASP A 47 -8.94 -10.47 0.67
N ARG A 48 -7.84 -9.94 1.23
CA ARG A 48 -7.90 -9.07 2.41
C ARG A 48 -8.63 -7.76 2.13
N LEU A 49 -8.41 -7.15 0.96
CA LEU A 49 -9.10 -5.91 0.58
C LEU A 49 -10.60 -6.13 0.37
N ILE A 50 -11.00 -7.28 -0.20
CA ILE A 50 -12.40 -7.67 -0.38
C ILE A 50 -13.07 -7.88 0.99
N ALA A 51 -12.43 -8.63 1.90
CA ALA A 51 -12.95 -8.84 3.25
C ALA A 51 -13.18 -7.50 3.98
N LEU A 52 -12.19 -6.60 3.94
CA LEU A 52 -12.29 -5.26 4.52
C LEU A 52 -13.36 -4.36 3.88
N ALA A 53 -13.86 -4.68 2.68
CA ALA A 53 -14.92 -3.94 2.01
C ALA A 53 -16.32 -4.47 2.36
N MET A 54 -16.39 -5.68 2.93
CA MET A 54 -17.63 -6.32 3.36
C MET A 54 -17.94 -6.10 4.85
N GLU A 55 -16.98 -5.57 5.62
CA GLU A 55 -17.15 -5.05 6.98
C GLU A 55 -17.86 -3.70 6.99
#